data_AF-A0A2D5R4B9-F1
#
_entry.id   AF-A0A2D5R4B9-F1
#
_cell.length_a   1.000
_cell.length_b   1.000
_cell.length_c   1.000
_cell.angle_alpha   90.00
_cell.angle_beta   90.00
_cell.angle_gamma   90.00
#
_symmetry.space_group_name_H-M   'P 1'
#
loop_
_entity.id
_entity.type
_entity.pdbx_description
1 polymer ?
#
loop_
_entity_poly.entity_id
_entity_poly.type
_entity_poly.pdbx_seq_one_letter_code
_entity_poly.pdbx_strand_id
1 'polypeptide(L)'
;MAFAKGKYAFGFCDKTGFRYPLHELKEEYKNGAPTGFLVGPDVWDGDQPQNFLGRLKIFDPQSLRNPRPDRVDDSRGIFGFDPVGGNIEMTGSVGSVQAIENETGNILVVGDQASGFVGSVSVTEPSASSSVNVTGVGGTSATGSTTVTSNFTNYTVTVASGTNSYGSGNKFYIDGSVSPTLSLSEGNIYKFDQSASSNSSHPLRFSTTANGTHGGGSEYTTGVTTSGTAGQAGAYVQITVANSAPTLYYYCVNHSGMGGTANTP
;
A
#
# COMPACT_ATOMS: atom_id res chain seq x y z
N MET A 1 -2.41 3.54 86.04
CA MET A 1 -3.08 2.28 86.44
C MET A 1 -2.07 1.16 86.30
N ALA A 2 -1.88 0.34 87.33
CA ALA A 2 -0.93 -0.77 87.29
C ALA A 2 -1.60 -1.98 86.61
N PHE A 3 -1.04 -2.44 85.49
CA PHE A 3 -1.50 -3.66 84.82
C PHE A 3 -1.05 -4.88 85.63
N ALA A 4 -1.89 -5.92 85.68
CA ALA A 4 -1.54 -7.19 86.33
C ALA A 4 -0.38 -7.87 85.58
N LYS A 5 0.87 -7.59 86.00
CA LYS A 5 2.08 -8.30 85.53
C LYS A 5 2.20 -9.61 86.30
N GLY A 6 1.48 -10.63 85.86
CA GLY A 6 1.57 -11.97 86.43
C GLY A 6 1.76 -13.02 85.37
N LYS A 7 2.66 -13.99 85.61
CA LYS A 7 2.78 -15.24 84.84
C LYS A 7 1.44 -16.01 84.73
N TYR A 8 0.49 -15.70 85.62
CA TYR A 8 -0.83 -16.29 85.73
C TYR A 8 -1.98 -15.31 85.42
N ALA A 9 -1.69 -14.15 84.84
CA ALA A 9 -2.74 -13.23 84.39
C ALA A 9 -3.46 -13.83 83.18
N PHE A 10 -4.76 -13.60 83.09
CA PHE A 10 -5.58 -14.03 81.97
C PHE A 10 -6.12 -12.81 81.23
N GLY A 11 -6.23 -12.93 79.92
CA GLY A 11 -6.97 -11.99 79.08
C GLY A 11 -8.09 -12.71 78.33
N PHE A 12 -9.00 -11.92 77.77
CA PHE A 12 -10.04 -12.43 76.89
C PHE A 12 -9.65 -12.12 75.45
N CYS A 13 -9.90 -13.07 74.54
CA CYS A 13 -9.75 -12.85 73.11
C CYS A 13 -10.87 -11.90 72.63
N ASP A 14 -10.50 -10.80 71.99
CA ASP A 14 -11.46 -9.80 71.50
C ASP A 14 -12.35 -10.32 70.36
N LYS A 15 -11.96 -11.41 69.70
CA LYS A 15 -12.67 -12.01 68.56
C LYS A 15 -13.67 -13.09 68.96
N THR A 16 -13.35 -13.88 69.98
CA THR A 16 -14.16 -15.04 70.40
C THR A 16 -14.70 -14.94 71.82
N GLY A 17 -14.16 -14.04 72.65
CA GLY A 17 -14.48 -13.93 74.07
C GLY A 17 -13.90 -15.05 74.94
N PHE A 18 -13.16 -16.00 74.38
CA PHE A 18 -12.52 -17.07 75.15
C PHE A 18 -11.35 -16.55 75.99
N ARG A 19 -11.13 -17.21 77.14
CA ARG A 19 -10.09 -16.84 78.10
C ARG A 19 -8.78 -17.55 77.76
N TYR A 20 -7.70 -16.79 77.61
CA TYR A 20 -6.34 -17.29 77.40
C TYR A 20 -5.39 -16.71 78.46
N PRO A 21 -4.25 -17.37 78.73
CA PRO A 21 -3.16 -16.74 79.47
C PRO A 21 -2.74 -15.44 78.76
N LEU A 22 -2.58 -14.35 79.51
CA LEU A 22 -2.34 -13.02 78.95
C LEU A 22 -1.07 -12.96 78.09
N HIS A 23 -0.08 -13.81 78.39
CA HIS A 23 1.17 -13.91 77.64
C HIS A 23 1.06 -14.68 76.31
N GLU A 24 -0.05 -15.38 76.07
CA GLU A 24 -0.31 -16.13 74.82
C GLU A 24 -1.16 -15.33 73.83
N LEU A 25 -1.85 -14.29 74.30
CA LEU A 25 -2.61 -13.41 73.42
C LEU A 25 -1.67 -12.66 72.47
N LYS A 26 -2.10 -12.54 71.21
CA LYS A 26 -1.36 -11.88 70.14
C LYS A 26 -2.15 -10.70 69.61
N GLU A 27 -1.46 -9.63 69.24
CA GLU A 27 -2.08 -8.50 68.54
C GLU A 27 -2.56 -8.92 67.16
N GLU A 28 -3.80 -8.55 66.81
CA GLU A 28 -4.31 -8.71 65.45
C GLU A 28 -3.75 -7.59 64.55
N TYR A 29 -3.35 -7.97 63.34
CA TYR A 29 -2.83 -7.04 62.35
C TYR A 29 -3.82 -6.97 61.18
N LYS A 30 -4.07 -5.74 60.73
CA LYS A 30 -4.83 -5.50 59.50
C LYS A 30 -4.05 -4.54 58.63
N ASN A 31 -3.67 -4.99 57.45
CA ASN A 31 -2.99 -4.16 56.48
C ASN A 31 -1.70 -3.55 57.05
N GLY A 32 -0.87 -4.35 57.74
CA GLY A 32 0.45 -3.93 58.21
C GLY A 32 0.43 -3.03 59.44
N ALA A 33 -0.74 -2.79 60.02
CA ALA A 33 -0.92 -2.01 61.24
C ALA A 33 -1.60 -2.86 62.33
N PRO A 34 -1.16 -2.76 63.59
CA PRO A 34 -1.86 -3.40 64.70
C PRO A 34 -3.23 -2.75 64.87
N THR A 35 -4.27 -3.57 65.00
CA THR A 35 -5.66 -3.09 65.20
C THR A 35 -5.91 -2.63 66.64
N GLY A 36 -5.02 -3.00 67.56
CA GLY A 36 -5.17 -2.78 69.00
C GLY A 36 -5.98 -3.88 69.71
N PHE A 37 -6.50 -4.87 68.97
CA PHE A 37 -7.18 -6.03 69.55
C PHE A 37 -6.21 -7.17 69.87
N LEU A 38 -6.44 -7.85 70.98
CA LEU A 38 -5.71 -9.04 71.41
C LEU A 38 -6.56 -10.29 71.17
N VAL A 39 -6.03 -11.21 70.38
CA VAL A 39 -6.73 -12.44 69.98
C VAL A 39 -5.98 -13.69 70.41
N GLY A 40 -6.74 -14.77 70.62
CA GLY A 40 -6.21 -16.10 70.94
C GLY A 40 -5.37 -16.66 69.79
N PRO A 41 -4.31 -17.44 70.08
CA PRO A 41 -3.39 -17.96 69.06
C PRO A 41 -4.05 -18.94 68.07
N ASP A 42 -5.21 -19.50 68.42
CA ASP A 42 -6.05 -20.40 67.62
C ASP A 42 -6.85 -19.66 66.53
N VAL A 43 -7.21 -18.40 66.77
CA VAL A 43 -7.97 -17.55 65.84
C VAL A 43 -7.15 -16.37 65.31
N TRP A 44 -5.87 -16.32 65.67
CA TRP A 44 -4.93 -15.31 65.21
C TRP A 44 -4.56 -15.58 63.76
N ASP A 45 -4.99 -14.68 62.88
CA ASP A 45 -4.51 -14.63 61.51
C ASP A 45 -3.35 -13.63 61.45
N GLY A 46 -2.15 -14.12 61.12
CA GLY A 46 -1.00 -13.25 60.91
C GLY A 46 -1.23 -12.32 59.72
N ASP A 47 -0.43 -11.26 59.60
CA ASP A 47 -0.51 -10.36 58.45
C ASP A 47 0.03 -11.07 57.19
N GLN A 48 -0.83 -11.86 56.55
CA GLN A 48 -0.56 -12.54 55.31
C GLN A 48 -0.55 -11.51 54.17
N PRO A 49 0.35 -11.62 53.19
CA PRO A 49 0.37 -10.71 52.05
C PRO A 49 -0.94 -10.72 51.23
N GLN A 50 -1.76 -11.77 51.37
CA GLN A 50 -3.10 -11.86 50.78
C GLN A 50 -4.14 -10.95 51.47
N ASN A 51 -3.90 -10.52 52.71
CA ASN A 51 -4.81 -9.63 53.46
C ASN A 51 -4.62 -8.13 53.09
N PHE A 52 -3.67 -7.80 52.21
CA PHE A 52 -3.46 -6.46 51.64
C PHE A 52 -4.34 -6.17 50.41
N LEU A 53 -5.63 -6.53 50.48
CA LEU A 53 -6.58 -6.27 49.39
C LEU A 53 -6.60 -4.78 49.06
N GLY A 54 -6.38 -4.45 47.79
CA GLY A 54 -6.38 -3.07 47.29
C GLY A 54 -5.03 -2.32 47.31
N ARG A 55 -3.94 -2.90 47.83
CA ARG A 55 -2.59 -2.30 47.69
C ARG A 55 -1.98 -2.47 46.31
N LEU A 56 -2.26 -3.60 45.66
CA LEU A 56 -1.86 -3.82 44.28
C LEU A 56 -2.88 -3.11 43.38
N LYS A 57 -2.42 -2.16 42.57
CA LYS A 57 -3.22 -1.63 41.46
C LYS A 57 -3.38 -2.75 40.44
N ILE A 58 -4.53 -3.42 40.48
CA ILE A 58 -4.90 -4.44 39.48
C ILE A 58 -5.36 -3.78 38.17
N PHE A 59 -5.79 -2.51 38.24
CA PHE A 59 -6.08 -1.70 37.08
C PHE A 59 -4.78 -1.05 36.57
N ASP A 60 -4.09 -1.76 35.68
CA ASP A 60 -3.04 -1.17 34.87
C ASP A 60 -3.70 -0.43 33.68
N PRO A 61 -3.62 0.91 33.60
CA PRO A 61 -4.19 1.64 32.48
C PRO A 61 -3.46 1.23 31.19
N GLN A 62 -4.19 0.58 30.27
CA GLN A 62 -3.65 0.03 29.02
C GLN A 62 -3.14 1.06 28.01
N SER A 63 -3.09 2.35 28.35
CA SER A 63 -2.52 3.38 27.48
C SER A 63 -1.74 4.42 28.29
N LEU A 64 -0.43 4.45 28.09
CA LEU A 64 0.40 5.58 28.47
C LEU A 64 0.02 6.78 27.60
N ARG A 65 -0.08 7.98 28.18
CA ARG A 65 -0.36 9.22 27.42
C ARG A 65 0.73 9.52 26.38
N ASN A 66 1.96 9.04 26.61
CA ASN A 66 3.10 9.11 25.71
C ASN A 66 3.84 7.76 25.74
N PRO A 67 3.34 6.71 25.06
CA PRO A 67 4.10 5.47 24.94
C PRO A 67 5.38 5.77 24.15
N ARG A 68 6.46 5.01 24.41
CA ARG A 68 7.67 5.15 23.60
C ARG A 68 7.30 4.93 22.12
N PRO A 69 7.82 5.75 21.18
CA PRO A 69 7.62 5.52 19.76
C PRO A 69 8.11 4.13 19.41
N ASP A 70 7.21 3.34 18.84
CA ASP A 70 7.49 1.97 18.49
C ASP A 70 8.49 1.91 17.33
N ARG A 71 9.42 0.95 17.36
CA ARG A 71 10.31 0.69 16.24
C ARG A 71 9.62 -0.34 15.37
N VAL A 72 9.43 -0.01 14.10
CA VAL A 72 8.52 -0.65 13.12
C VAL A 72 8.67 -2.18 13.00
N ASP A 73 9.79 -2.74 13.46
CA ASP A 73 10.15 -4.15 13.30
C ASP A 73 9.56 -5.08 14.38
N ASP A 74 9.25 -4.59 15.60
CA ASP A 74 8.89 -5.46 16.74
C ASP A 74 7.37 -5.64 16.95
N SER A 75 6.52 -4.84 16.30
CA SER A 75 5.06 -4.84 16.53
C SER A 75 4.22 -5.56 15.48
N ARG A 76 4.83 -6.41 14.65
CA ARG A 76 4.12 -7.27 13.69
C ARG A 76 3.94 -8.71 14.14
N GLY A 77 4.33 -9.04 15.39
CA GLY A 77 4.06 -10.34 15.99
C GLY A 77 2.71 -10.34 16.71
N ILE A 78 1.68 -10.85 16.06
CA ILE A 78 0.42 -11.17 16.73
C ILE A 78 0.60 -12.55 17.38
N PHE A 79 0.67 -12.62 18.70
CA PHE A 79 0.90 -13.87 19.42
C PHE A 79 -0.44 -14.51 19.80
N GLY A 80 -0.78 -15.63 19.15
CA GLY A 80 -1.87 -16.52 19.58
C GLY A 80 -1.31 -17.66 20.43
N PHE A 81 -1.85 -17.84 21.64
CA PHE A 81 -1.58 -19.01 22.47
C PHE A 81 -2.77 -19.97 22.38
N ASP A 82 -2.55 -21.19 21.87
CA ASP A 82 -3.55 -22.27 21.85
C ASP A 82 -3.23 -23.32 22.93
N PRO A 83 -4.02 -23.38 24.01
CA PRO A 83 -3.82 -24.36 25.06
C PRO A 83 -4.44 -25.74 24.78
N VAL A 84 -5.21 -25.94 23.71
CA VAL A 84 -6.06 -27.14 23.53
C VAL A 84 -6.00 -27.82 22.15
N GLY A 85 -5.10 -27.41 21.26
CA GLY A 85 -4.82 -28.13 20.01
C GLY A 85 -5.81 -27.86 18.88
N GLY A 86 -6.36 -26.64 18.82
CA GLY A 86 -7.12 -26.14 17.67
C GLY A 86 -6.24 -25.28 16.76
N ASN A 87 -6.42 -25.37 15.44
CA ASN A 87 -5.71 -24.49 14.51
C ASN A 87 -5.96 -23.02 14.86
N ILE A 88 -4.91 -22.28 15.27
CA ILE A 88 -4.97 -20.82 15.38
C ILE A 88 -4.83 -20.24 13.97
N GLU A 89 -5.94 -19.86 13.34
CA GLU A 89 -5.92 -19.06 12.11
C GLU A 89 -5.85 -17.57 12.48
N MET A 90 -4.69 -16.95 12.28
CA MET A 90 -4.50 -15.51 12.47
C MET A 90 -4.53 -14.82 11.10
N THR A 91 -5.60 -14.07 10.86
CA THR A 91 -5.84 -13.39 9.59
C THR A 91 -5.48 -11.91 9.68
N GLY A 92 -4.38 -11.53 9.04
CA GLY A 92 -3.88 -10.15 9.01
C GLY A 92 -4.16 -9.46 7.67
N SER A 93 -4.78 -8.29 7.68
CA SER A 93 -4.97 -7.47 6.48
C SER A 93 -3.65 -6.90 5.95
N VAL A 94 -3.48 -6.85 4.63
CA VAL A 94 -2.33 -6.19 3.97
C VAL A 94 -2.71 -4.74 3.62
N GLY A 95 -1.97 -3.76 4.13
CA GLY A 95 -2.30 -2.34 3.97
C GLY A 95 -2.13 -1.78 2.54
N SER A 96 -1.17 -2.31 1.77
CA SER A 96 -0.89 -1.91 0.39
C SER A 96 -0.17 -3.01 -0.37
N VAL A 97 -0.47 -3.17 -1.66
CA VAL A 97 0.23 -4.07 -2.58
C VAL A 97 0.69 -3.28 -3.81
N GLN A 98 1.98 -3.38 -4.13
CA GLN A 98 2.58 -2.80 -5.34
C GLN A 98 3.08 -3.93 -6.23
N ALA A 99 2.57 -4.00 -7.46
CA ALA A 99 3.02 -4.93 -8.48
C ALA A 99 3.57 -4.12 -9.68
N ILE A 100 4.69 -4.59 -10.24
CA ILE A 100 5.33 -4.00 -11.42
C ILE A 100 5.40 -5.11 -12.46
N GLU A 101 4.63 -4.99 -13.54
CA GLU A 101 4.69 -5.90 -14.67
C GLU A 101 5.39 -5.22 -15.85
N ASN A 102 6.34 -5.94 -16.46
CA ASN A 102 7.08 -5.46 -17.63
C ASN A 102 6.54 -6.02 -18.96
N GLU A 103 5.56 -6.91 -18.90
CA GLU A 103 4.91 -7.55 -20.06
C GLU A 103 3.42 -7.77 -19.77
N THR A 104 2.63 -8.13 -20.78
CA THR A 104 1.18 -8.36 -20.61
C THR A 104 0.94 -9.60 -19.75
N GLY A 105 0.56 -9.40 -18.48
CA GLY A 105 0.29 -10.46 -17.52
C GLY A 105 -1.05 -10.29 -16.81
N ASN A 106 -1.45 -11.34 -16.08
CA ASN A 106 -2.54 -11.25 -15.13
C ASN A 106 -1.94 -11.17 -13.72
N ILE A 107 -2.00 -9.99 -13.10
CA ILE A 107 -1.65 -9.83 -11.68
C ILE A 107 -2.77 -10.44 -10.85
N LEU A 108 -2.52 -11.63 -10.29
CA LEU A 108 -3.42 -12.25 -9.32
C LEU A 108 -2.95 -11.91 -7.90
N VAL A 109 -3.59 -10.92 -7.28
CA VAL A 109 -3.40 -10.62 -5.85
C VAL A 109 -4.40 -11.46 -5.04
N VAL A 110 -3.95 -12.59 -4.50
CA VAL A 110 -4.77 -13.44 -3.62
C VAL A 110 -4.54 -13.02 -2.17
N GLY A 111 -5.56 -12.46 -1.53
CA GLY A 111 -5.66 -12.48 -0.06
C GLY A 111 -6.16 -13.85 0.40
N ASP A 112 -5.72 -14.34 1.56
CA ASP A 112 -6.34 -15.53 2.13
C ASP A 112 -7.81 -15.25 2.49
N GLN A 113 -8.66 -16.27 2.36
CA GLN A 113 -10.14 -16.18 2.37
C GLN A 113 -10.72 -15.47 3.60
N ALA A 114 -9.94 -15.34 4.67
CA ALA A 114 -10.36 -14.68 5.91
C ALA A 114 -9.48 -13.47 6.33
N SER A 115 -8.44 -13.09 5.58
CA SER A 115 -7.59 -11.92 5.89
C SER A 115 -7.69 -10.79 4.87
N GLY A 116 -8.66 -9.91 5.09
CA GLY A 116 -8.47 -8.48 4.91
C GLY A 116 -8.76 -7.88 3.53
N PHE A 117 -9.45 -6.74 3.57
CA PHE A 117 -9.52 -5.77 2.49
C PHE A 117 -8.11 -5.28 2.15
N VAL A 118 -7.78 -5.20 0.85
CA VAL A 118 -6.57 -4.50 0.40
C VAL A 118 -6.92 -3.01 0.28
N GLY A 119 -6.33 -2.18 1.14
CA GLY A 119 -6.67 -0.76 1.26
C GLY A 119 -6.38 0.05 -0.01
N SER A 120 -5.29 -0.27 -0.71
CA SER A 120 -4.98 0.30 -2.01
C SER A 120 -4.16 -0.68 -2.86
N VAL A 121 -4.43 -0.67 -4.16
CA VAL A 121 -3.67 -1.44 -5.16
C VAL A 121 -3.17 -0.46 -6.21
N SER A 122 -1.85 -0.42 -6.38
CA SER A 122 -1.19 0.37 -7.43
C SER A 122 -0.61 -0.59 -8.46
N VAL A 123 -1.04 -0.42 -9.71
CA VAL A 123 -0.52 -1.17 -10.86
C VAL A 123 0.18 -0.19 -11.79
N THR A 124 1.44 -0.48 -12.09
CA THR A 124 2.21 0.26 -13.11
C THR A 124 2.27 -0.63 -14.34
N GLU A 125 1.57 -0.22 -15.39
CA GLU A 125 1.51 -0.94 -16.65
C GLU A 125 2.26 -0.17 -17.74
N PRO A 126 2.95 -0.86 -18.65
CA PRO A 126 3.46 -0.23 -19.85
C PRO A 126 2.29 0.23 -20.74
N SER A 127 1.24 -0.58 -20.93
CA SER A 127 0.25 -0.35 -22.00
C SER A 127 -1.08 0.21 -21.51
N ALA A 128 -1.53 1.34 -22.07
CA ALA A 128 -2.76 2.06 -21.69
C ALA A 128 -4.11 1.35 -21.99
N SER A 129 -4.11 0.11 -22.47
CA SER A 129 -5.34 -0.60 -22.89
C SER A 129 -5.57 -1.95 -22.22
N SER A 130 -4.78 -2.33 -21.23
CA SER A 130 -5.11 -3.50 -20.40
C SER A 130 -6.24 -3.10 -19.46
N SER A 131 -7.42 -3.74 -19.56
CA SER A 131 -8.40 -3.67 -18.49
C SER A 131 -7.82 -4.38 -17.27
N VAL A 132 -7.20 -3.61 -16.37
CA VAL A 132 -6.69 -4.13 -15.10
C VAL A 132 -7.91 -4.49 -14.24
N ASN A 133 -8.30 -5.76 -14.27
CA ASN A 133 -9.36 -6.28 -13.43
C ASN A 133 -8.79 -6.62 -12.05
N VAL A 134 -8.79 -5.64 -11.14
CA VAL A 134 -8.48 -5.89 -9.74
C VAL A 134 -9.74 -6.39 -9.04
N THR A 135 -9.95 -7.71 -9.05
CA THR A 135 -11.04 -8.32 -8.29
C THR A 135 -10.59 -8.62 -6.86
N GLY A 136 -11.42 -8.27 -5.87
CA GLY A 136 -11.27 -8.81 -4.52
C GLY A 136 -11.45 -10.34 -4.51
N VAL A 137 -10.96 -10.99 -3.45
CA VAL A 137 -11.16 -12.43 -3.22
C VAL A 137 -12.65 -12.69 -3.00
N GLY A 138 -13.17 -13.85 -3.43
CA GLY A 138 -14.60 -14.17 -3.51
C GLY A 138 -15.43 -14.06 -2.21
N GLY A 139 -14.81 -13.74 -1.06
CA GLY A 139 -15.47 -13.41 0.21
C GLY A 139 -15.36 -11.94 0.67
N THR A 140 -14.56 -11.09 0.01
CA THR A 140 -14.43 -9.65 0.29
C THR A 140 -14.56 -8.86 -1.01
N SER A 141 -15.73 -8.25 -1.23
CA SER A 141 -16.07 -7.59 -2.51
C SER A 141 -15.42 -6.23 -2.73
N ALA A 142 -14.47 -5.79 -1.89
CA ALA A 142 -13.91 -4.45 -2.02
C ALA A 142 -12.38 -4.45 -2.00
N THR A 143 -11.81 -4.17 -3.16
CA THR A 143 -10.54 -3.47 -3.26
C THR A 143 -10.81 -1.99 -2.96
N GLY A 144 -9.93 -1.33 -2.21
CA GLY A 144 -10.04 0.11 -1.97
C GLY A 144 -9.73 0.94 -3.23
N SER A 145 -9.07 2.08 -3.07
CA SER A 145 -8.68 2.89 -4.23
C SER A 145 -7.71 2.10 -5.12
N THR A 146 -8.05 1.97 -6.41
CA THR A 146 -7.18 1.39 -7.44
C THR A 146 -6.64 2.53 -8.29
N THR A 147 -5.31 2.66 -8.38
CA THR A 147 -4.65 3.64 -9.25
C THR A 147 -3.81 2.92 -10.29
N VAL A 148 -4.15 3.09 -11.56
CA VAL A 148 -3.35 2.63 -12.69
C VAL A 148 -2.54 3.82 -13.19
N THR A 149 -1.22 3.75 -13.03
CA THR A 149 -0.31 4.76 -13.59
C THR A 149 0.30 4.19 -14.85
N SER A 150 -0.07 4.74 -16.01
CA SER A 150 0.53 4.41 -17.30
C SER A 150 1.67 5.39 -17.56
N ASN A 151 2.90 4.89 -17.68
CA ASN A 151 4.09 5.72 -17.86
C ASN A 151 4.45 5.77 -19.35
N PHE A 152 3.83 6.70 -20.09
CA PHE A 152 4.17 6.98 -21.49
C PHE A 152 4.73 8.40 -21.65
N THR A 153 5.70 8.54 -22.56
CA THR A 153 6.18 9.86 -23.00
C THR A 153 5.20 10.45 -24.00
N ASN A 154 4.72 11.67 -23.75
CA ASN A 154 3.76 12.35 -24.63
C ASN A 154 4.46 13.32 -25.57
N TYR A 155 4.09 13.23 -26.84
CA TYR A 155 4.43 14.16 -27.89
C TYR A 155 3.16 14.85 -28.38
N THR A 156 3.16 16.17 -28.42
CA THR A 156 2.08 16.95 -29.04
C THR A 156 2.33 17.03 -30.54
N VAL A 157 1.38 16.56 -31.35
CA VAL A 157 1.46 16.64 -32.81
C VAL A 157 0.53 17.74 -33.30
N THR A 158 1.08 18.67 -34.07
CA THR A 158 0.32 19.69 -34.79
C THR A 158 0.77 19.73 -36.25
N VAL A 159 0.02 20.43 -37.09
CA VAL A 159 0.37 20.63 -38.50
C VAL A 159 0.40 22.12 -38.81
N ALA A 160 1.48 22.56 -39.45
CA ALA A 160 1.59 23.90 -39.98
C ALA A 160 2.51 23.91 -41.20
N SER A 161 2.58 25.03 -41.91
CA SER A 161 3.55 25.20 -42.99
C SER A 161 4.98 25.14 -42.44
N GLY A 162 5.87 24.41 -43.10
CA GLY A 162 7.27 24.30 -42.74
C GLY A 162 8.10 23.70 -43.87
N THR A 163 9.39 23.53 -43.61
CA THR A 163 10.35 22.94 -44.55
C THR A 163 11.13 21.84 -43.84
N ASN A 164 11.26 20.69 -44.49
CA ASN A 164 12.12 19.60 -44.06
C ASN A 164 12.91 19.06 -45.27
N SER A 165 13.57 17.91 -45.14
CA SER A 165 14.32 17.26 -46.22
C SER A 165 13.48 16.90 -47.45
N TYR A 166 12.15 16.85 -47.33
CA TYR A 166 11.21 16.61 -48.43
C TYR A 166 10.68 17.90 -49.06
N GLY A 167 11.20 19.06 -48.68
CA GLY A 167 10.81 20.37 -49.21
C GLY A 167 9.77 21.10 -48.34
N SER A 168 9.15 22.12 -48.91
CA SER A 168 8.20 23.01 -48.22
C SER A 168 6.75 22.53 -48.34
N GLY A 169 5.92 22.83 -47.34
CA GLY A 169 4.48 22.51 -47.33
C GLY A 169 3.98 22.29 -45.90
N ASN A 170 2.81 21.67 -45.74
CA ASN A 170 2.36 21.25 -44.42
C ASN A 170 3.30 20.18 -43.86
N LYS A 171 3.74 20.33 -42.60
CA LYS A 171 4.63 19.40 -41.90
C LYS A 171 4.03 19.04 -40.54
N PHE A 172 4.39 17.87 -40.03
CA PHE A 172 4.18 17.58 -38.62
C PHE A 172 5.13 18.42 -37.78
N TYR A 173 4.57 19.07 -36.78
CA TYR A 173 5.29 19.71 -35.70
C TYR A 173 5.15 18.81 -34.48
N ILE A 174 6.26 18.29 -33.98
CA ILE A 174 6.31 17.45 -32.78
C ILE A 174 6.89 18.32 -31.67
N ASP A 175 6.09 18.58 -30.64
CA ASP A 175 6.40 19.54 -29.56
C ASP A 175 6.89 20.90 -30.09
N GLY A 176 6.27 21.38 -31.17
CA GLY A 176 6.58 22.66 -31.80
C GLY A 176 7.81 22.66 -32.71
N SER A 177 8.52 21.54 -32.87
CA SER A 177 9.64 21.43 -33.82
C SER A 177 9.18 20.84 -35.15
N VAL A 178 9.67 21.36 -36.28
CA VAL A 178 9.31 20.89 -37.63
C VAL A 178 9.97 19.56 -37.94
N SER A 179 9.17 18.50 -38.13
CA SER A 179 9.63 17.16 -38.52
C SER A 179 10.96 16.71 -37.84
N PRO A 180 11.09 16.81 -36.50
CA PRO A 180 12.35 16.52 -35.81
C PRO A 180 12.71 15.04 -35.92
N THR A 181 14.00 14.73 -35.84
CA THR A 181 14.43 13.36 -35.59
C THR A 181 14.07 12.98 -34.16
N LEU A 182 13.27 11.93 -34.00
CA LEU A 182 12.87 11.40 -32.69
C LEU A 182 13.83 10.30 -32.24
N SER A 183 13.96 10.15 -30.93
CA SER A 183 14.68 9.03 -30.30
C SER A 183 13.69 8.28 -29.42
N LEU A 184 13.23 7.14 -29.90
CA LEU A 184 12.22 6.30 -29.26
C LEU A 184 12.91 5.06 -28.69
N SER A 185 13.38 5.13 -27.46
CA SER A 185 14.13 4.03 -26.84
C SER A 185 13.31 2.74 -26.80
N GLU A 186 13.96 1.62 -27.08
CA GLU A 186 13.35 0.29 -27.04
C GLU A 186 12.74 -0.02 -25.66
N GLY A 187 11.61 -0.74 -25.65
CA GLY A 187 10.85 -1.07 -24.44
C GLY A 187 10.00 0.08 -23.87
N ASN A 188 10.20 1.32 -24.33
CA ASN A 188 9.41 2.47 -23.89
C ASN A 188 8.16 2.69 -24.75
N ILE A 189 7.24 3.48 -24.18
CA ILE A 189 5.95 3.77 -24.78
C ILE A 189 5.82 5.27 -25.03
N TYR A 190 5.46 5.59 -26.26
CA TYR A 190 5.34 6.96 -26.75
C TYR A 190 3.95 7.20 -27.29
N LYS A 191 3.33 8.30 -26.89
CA LYS A 191 2.01 8.72 -27.34
C LYS A 191 2.10 10.04 -28.11
N PHE A 192 1.65 10.00 -29.35
CA PHE A 192 1.57 11.13 -30.27
C PHE A 192 0.14 11.65 -30.29
N ASP A 193 -0.11 12.73 -29.56
CA ASP A 193 -1.41 13.39 -29.49
C ASP A 193 -1.71 14.13 -30.79
N GLN A 194 -2.73 13.67 -31.52
CA GLN A 194 -3.21 14.26 -32.78
C GLN A 194 -4.57 14.95 -32.61
N SER A 195 -4.91 15.38 -31.40
CA SER A 195 -6.21 15.99 -31.10
C SER A 195 -6.37 17.42 -31.62
N ALA A 196 -5.26 18.14 -31.86
CA ALA A 196 -5.31 19.49 -32.39
C ALA A 196 -5.93 19.52 -33.80
N SER A 197 -6.89 20.43 -34.03
CA SER A 197 -7.66 20.53 -35.27
C SER A 197 -6.81 20.68 -36.54
N SER A 198 -5.58 21.20 -36.42
CA SER A 198 -4.60 21.24 -37.50
C SER A 198 -4.29 19.87 -38.11
N ASN A 199 -4.45 18.79 -37.34
CA ASN A 199 -4.22 17.42 -37.82
C ASN A 199 -5.37 16.86 -38.66
N SER A 200 -6.44 17.62 -38.90
CA SER A 200 -7.52 17.20 -39.78
C SER A 200 -6.98 16.79 -41.14
N SER A 201 -7.31 15.58 -41.62
CA SER A 201 -6.76 14.94 -42.84
C SER A 201 -5.26 14.60 -42.82
N HIS A 202 -4.59 14.70 -41.67
CA HIS A 202 -3.16 14.44 -41.52
C HIS A 202 -2.86 13.33 -40.51
N PRO A 203 -3.35 12.09 -40.71
CA PRO A 203 -3.08 10.99 -39.79
C PRO A 203 -1.60 10.57 -39.85
N LEU A 204 -0.90 10.70 -38.71
CA LEU A 204 0.46 10.18 -38.52
C LEU A 204 0.46 8.65 -38.44
N ARG A 205 1.43 8.00 -39.08
CA ARG A 205 1.73 6.55 -39.01
C ARG A 205 3.23 6.30 -39.03
N PHE A 206 3.64 5.08 -38.70
CA PHE A 206 5.04 4.64 -38.75
C PHE A 206 5.31 3.73 -39.94
N SER A 207 6.55 3.70 -40.42
CA SER A 207 7.04 2.78 -41.45
C SER A 207 8.52 2.50 -41.23
N THR A 208 9.03 1.39 -41.75
CA THR A 208 10.47 1.11 -41.84
C THR A 208 11.13 1.78 -43.04
N THR A 209 10.34 2.37 -43.95
CA THR A 209 10.82 3.08 -45.14
C THR A 209 10.63 4.58 -44.94
N ALA A 210 11.66 5.36 -45.32
CA ALA A 210 11.58 6.81 -45.32
C ALA A 210 10.39 7.30 -46.16
N ASN A 211 9.63 8.28 -45.64
CA ASN A 211 8.39 8.78 -46.23
C ASN A 211 7.24 7.74 -46.36
N GLY A 212 7.34 6.61 -45.65
CA GLY A 212 6.28 5.61 -45.55
C GLY A 212 5.78 5.09 -46.90
N THR A 213 4.46 5.03 -47.06
CA THR A 213 3.81 4.55 -48.30
C THR A 213 4.10 5.43 -49.52
N HIS A 214 4.40 6.71 -49.30
CA HIS A 214 4.83 7.61 -50.37
C HIS A 214 6.27 7.36 -50.84
N GLY A 215 7.08 6.70 -50.01
CA GLY A 215 8.42 6.22 -50.35
C GLY A 215 8.46 4.76 -50.84
N GLY A 216 7.30 4.14 -51.08
CA GLY A 216 7.19 2.73 -51.49
C GLY A 216 7.24 1.72 -50.33
N GLY A 217 7.18 2.19 -49.08
CA GLY A 217 7.06 1.32 -47.90
C GLY A 217 5.62 0.92 -47.58
N SER A 218 5.49 0.19 -46.48
CA SER A 218 4.20 -0.17 -45.86
C SER A 218 4.11 0.41 -44.45
N GLU A 219 2.89 0.51 -43.92
CA GLU A 219 2.66 0.87 -42.52
C GLU A 219 3.30 -0.17 -41.58
N TYR A 220 4.01 0.33 -40.57
CA TYR A 220 4.51 -0.45 -39.45
C TYR A 220 3.46 -0.45 -38.34
N THR A 221 2.96 -1.63 -37.99
CA THR A 221 1.85 -1.81 -37.04
C THR A 221 2.25 -2.52 -35.75
N THR A 222 3.45 -3.08 -35.68
CA THR A 222 3.93 -3.79 -34.48
C THR A 222 4.04 -2.84 -33.30
N GLY A 223 3.34 -3.13 -32.20
CA GLY A 223 3.32 -2.29 -31.02
C GLY A 223 2.61 -0.94 -31.21
N VAL A 224 1.99 -0.68 -32.37
CA VAL A 224 1.30 0.58 -32.66
C VAL A 224 -0.20 0.45 -32.43
N THR A 225 -0.77 1.40 -31.70
CA THR A 225 -2.23 1.54 -31.54
C THR A 225 -2.67 2.95 -31.93
N THR A 226 -3.85 3.07 -32.51
CA THR A 226 -4.40 4.37 -32.93
C THR A 226 -5.81 4.53 -32.37
N SER A 227 -6.15 5.71 -31.90
CA SER A 227 -7.48 6.02 -31.37
C SER A 227 -7.98 7.33 -31.94
N GLY A 228 -9.29 7.40 -32.19
CA GLY A 228 -9.96 8.59 -32.72
C GLY A 228 -9.55 8.96 -34.16
N THR A 229 -10.05 10.10 -34.60
CA THR A 229 -9.75 10.70 -35.91
C THR A 229 -8.76 11.85 -35.73
N ALA A 230 -7.69 11.91 -36.51
CA ALA A 230 -6.71 13.00 -36.44
C ALA A 230 -7.38 14.36 -36.65
N GLY A 231 -7.20 15.30 -35.72
CA GLY A 231 -7.88 16.60 -35.67
C GLY A 231 -9.07 16.68 -34.69
N GLN A 232 -9.35 15.62 -33.93
CA GLN A 232 -10.51 15.52 -33.04
C GLN A 232 -10.05 15.19 -31.62
N ALA A 233 -10.80 15.67 -30.62
CA ALA A 233 -10.48 15.45 -29.21
C ALA A 233 -10.25 13.97 -28.90
N GLY A 234 -9.16 13.68 -28.18
CA GLY A 234 -8.79 12.32 -27.80
C GLY A 234 -8.10 11.49 -28.88
N ALA A 235 -7.82 12.04 -30.06
CA ALA A 235 -7.13 11.30 -31.12
C ALA A 235 -5.63 11.16 -30.85
N TYR A 236 -5.09 9.96 -31.01
CA TYR A 236 -3.66 9.71 -30.83
C TYR A 236 -3.15 8.50 -31.62
N VAL A 237 -1.83 8.44 -31.78
CA VAL A 237 -1.08 7.24 -32.17
C VAL A 237 -0.14 6.92 -31.03
N GLN A 238 -0.12 5.68 -30.56
CA GLN A 238 0.78 5.22 -29.52
C GLN A 238 1.63 4.09 -30.06
N ILE A 239 2.91 4.06 -29.70
CA ILE A 239 3.83 2.98 -30.04
C ILE A 239 4.52 2.48 -28.78
N THR A 240 4.48 1.17 -28.57
CA THR A 240 5.40 0.43 -27.72
C THR A 240 6.56 -0.02 -28.59
N VAL A 241 7.75 0.52 -28.35
CA VAL A 241 8.92 0.21 -29.18
C VAL A 241 9.40 -1.19 -28.84
N ALA A 242 9.32 -2.12 -29.81
CA ALA A 242 9.79 -3.48 -29.62
C ALA A 242 11.31 -3.52 -29.39
N ASN A 243 11.79 -4.54 -28.66
CA ASN A 243 13.22 -4.83 -28.61
C ASN A 243 13.76 -5.13 -30.01
N SER A 244 14.94 -4.60 -30.33
CA SER A 244 15.55 -4.66 -31.66
C SER A 244 14.65 -4.09 -32.77
N ALA A 245 13.83 -3.08 -32.45
CA ALA A 245 13.02 -2.41 -33.45
C ALA A 245 13.95 -1.76 -34.50
N PRO A 246 13.67 -1.93 -35.81
CA PRO A 246 14.42 -1.22 -36.83
C PRO A 246 14.19 0.28 -36.71
N THR A 247 15.08 1.09 -37.27
CA THR A 247 14.83 2.53 -37.42
C THR A 247 13.48 2.75 -38.11
N LEU A 248 12.64 3.57 -37.49
CA LEU A 248 11.32 3.90 -37.99
C LEU A 248 11.31 5.29 -38.61
N TYR A 249 10.27 5.56 -39.36
CA TYR A 249 9.95 6.85 -39.93
C TYR A 249 8.48 7.12 -39.66
N TYR A 250 8.17 8.28 -39.09
CA TYR A 250 6.80 8.73 -39.02
C TYR A 250 6.46 9.49 -40.30
N TYR A 251 5.24 9.30 -40.81
CA TYR A 251 4.76 9.91 -42.06
C TYR A 251 3.26 10.19 -41.97
N CYS A 252 2.73 11.00 -42.88
CA CYS A 252 1.29 11.23 -43.00
C CYS A 252 0.73 10.26 -44.04
N VAL A 253 -0.39 9.58 -43.76
CA VAL A 253 -1.00 8.64 -44.72
C VAL A 253 -1.43 9.34 -46.02
N ASN A 254 -1.91 10.57 -45.91
CA ASN A 254 -2.55 11.27 -47.01
C ASN A 254 -1.59 12.18 -47.81
N HIS A 255 -0.45 12.54 -47.25
CA HIS A 255 0.36 13.64 -47.76
C HIS A 255 1.85 13.31 -47.64
N SER A 256 2.53 13.30 -48.78
CA SER A 256 3.96 13.02 -48.89
C SER A 256 4.80 14.11 -48.20
N GLY A 257 5.89 13.70 -47.55
CA GLY A 257 6.94 14.60 -47.07
C GLY A 257 6.59 15.36 -45.78
N MET A 258 5.56 14.97 -45.04
CA MET A 258 5.16 15.64 -43.79
C MET A 258 5.97 15.20 -42.55
N GLY A 259 6.55 14.00 -42.60
CA GLY A 259 7.14 13.34 -41.45
C GLY A 259 8.66 13.42 -41.38
N GLY A 260 9.26 12.50 -40.63
CA GLY A 260 10.69 12.48 -40.32
C GLY A 260 11.16 11.14 -39.76
N THR A 261 12.40 11.08 -39.30
CA THR A 261 13.03 9.87 -38.75
C THR A 261 12.67 9.68 -37.28
N ALA A 262 12.45 8.44 -36.87
CA ALA A 262 12.34 8.01 -35.48
C ALA A 262 13.34 6.88 -35.20
N ASN A 263 14.49 7.23 -34.61
CA ASN A 263 15.50 6.28 -34.20
C ASN A 263 14.98 5.43 -33.03
N THR A 264 15.37 4.16 -33.00
CA THR A 264 14.98 3.19 -31.96
C THR A 264 16.23 2.65 -31.25
N PRO A 265 16.88 3.45 -30.39
CA PRO A 265 18.09 3.04 -29.66
C PRO A 265 17.82 2.20 -28.41
#